data_AF-A0A158EJT0-F1
#
_entry.id   AF-A0A158EJT0-F1
#
_cell.length_a   1.000
_cell.length_b   1.000
_cell.length_c   1.000
_cell.angle_alpha   90.00
_cell.angle_beta   90.00
_cell.angle_gamma   90.00
#
_symmetry.space_group_name_H-M   'P 1'
#
loop_
_entity.id
_entity.type
_entity.pdbx_description
1 polymer ?
#
loop_
_entity_poly.entity_id
_entity_poly.type
_entity_poly.pdbx_seq_one_letter_code
_entity_poly.pdbx_strand_id
1 'polypeptide(L)'
;MHERKYHYRGFEVIIKSMLIEEPGDPVPRAASVRYRCAVRIRQCDSGFLLDAFTTEYSGMQPFTDESEAVLYGGYAAEWRINSRCAMSARHLDLADAVC
;
A
#
# COMPACT_ATOMS: atom_id res chain seq x y z
N MET A 1 -7.79 -3.55 -14.90
CA MET A 1 -6.69 -3.32 -13.93
C MET A 1 -6.53 -1.83 -13.77
N HIS A 2 -6.88 -1.26 -12.61
CA HIS A 2 -6.81 0.19 -12.39
C HIS A 2 -5.60 0.51 -11.50
N GLU A 3 -4.74 1.39 -12.00
CA GLU A 3 -3.64 1.97 -11.24
C GLU A 3 -4.00 3.40 -10.88
N ARG A 4 -3.76 3.78 -9.62
CA ARG A 4 -3.93 5.14 -9.14
C ARG A 4 -2.63 5.62 -8.53
N LYS A 5 -2.22 6.83 -8.90
CA LYS A 5 -1.01 7.48 -8.39
C LYS A 5 -1.41 8.66 -7.52
N TYR A 6 -0.75 8.77 -6.38
CA TYR A 6 -0.97 9.82 -5.41
C TYR A 6 0.37 10.44 -5.01
N HIS A 7 0.37 11.75 -4.73
CA HIS A 7 1.53 12.45 -4.19
C HIS A 7 1.27 12.82 -2.73
N TYR A 8 2.09 12.30 -1.83
CA TYR A 8 1.98 12.47 -0.38
C TYR A 8 3.28 13.01 0.17
N ARG A 9 3.33 14.27 0.64
CA ARG A 9 4.45 14.86 1.41
C ARG A 9 5.85 14.51 0.88
N GLY A 10 6.09 14.70 -0.42
CA GLY A 10 7.39 14.38 -1.04
C GLY A 10 7.59 12.89 -1.40
N PHE A 11 6.53 12.09 -1.34
CA PHE A 11 6.49 10.71 -1.82
C PHE A 11 5.46 10.55 -2.94
N GLU A 12 5.78 9.69 -3.90
CA GLU A 12 4.88 9.15 -4.88
C GLU A 12 4.41 7.77 -4.39
N VAL A 13 3.09 7.59 -4.32
CA VAL A 13 2.44 6.34 -3.93
C VAL A 13 1.66 5.81 -5.12
N ILE A 14 1.98 4.60 -5.53
CA ILE A 14 1.29 3.90 -6.62
C ILE A 14 0.47 2.78 -6.00
N ILE A 15 -0.84 2.84 -6.20
CA ILE A 15 -1.83 1.91 -5.67
C ILE A 15 -2.47 1.16 -6.84
N LYS A 16 -2.46 -0.16 -6.76
CA LYS A 16 -2.96 -1.02 -7.83
C LYS A 16 -3.91 -2.07 -7.28
N SER A 17 -5.18 -1.98 -7.68
CA SER A 17 -6.17 -3.02 -7.40
C SER A 17 -5.92 -4.23 -8.32
N MET A 18 -6.01 -5.42 -7.75
CA MET A 18 -5.86 -6.69 -8.45
C MET A 18 -7.08 -7.54 -8.17
N LEU A 19 -7.81 -7.91 -9.22
CA LEU A 19 -8.86 -8.91 -9.13
C LEU A 19 -8.21 -10.27 -8.84
N ILE A 20 -8.78 -11.01 -7.90
CA ILE A 20 -8.37 -12.37 -7.58
C ILE A 20 -9.34 -13.30 -8.30
N GLU A 21 -8.80 -14.09 -9.22
CA GLU A 21 -9.53 -15.18 -9.86
C GLU A 21 -9.36 -16.43 -8.99
N GLU A 22 -10.46 -16.93 -8.41
CA GLU A 22 -10.43 -18.19 -7.65
C GLU A 22 -10.35 -19.39 -8.63
N PRO A 23 -9.36 -20.28 -8.52
CA PRO A 23 -9.26 -21.43 -9.39
C PRO A 23 -10.27 -22.51 -8.98
N GLY A 24 -11.30 -22.68 -9.80
CA GLY A 24 -12.10 -23.90 -9.85
C GLY A 24 -13.36 -23.90 -8.98
N ASP A 25 -14.47 -23.37 -9.51
CA ASP A 25 -15.79 -23.86 -9.15
C ASP A 25 -16.61 -24.02 -10.46
N PRO A 26 -17.10 -25.22 -10.81
CA PRO A 26 -17.83 -25.48 -12.06
C PRO A 26 -19.25 -24.89 -12.07
N VAL A 27 -19.63 -24.15 -11.02
CA VAL A 27 -20.95 -23.52 -10.86
C VAL A 27 -20.75 -22.02 -10.72
N PRO A 28 -21.44 -21.18 -11.51
CA PRO A 28 -21.41 -19.73 -11.33
C PRO A 28 -22.25 -19.37 -10.09
N ARG A 29 -21.77 -19.73 -8.91
CA ARG A 29 -22.21 -19.09 -7.66
C ARG A 29 -21.73 -17.66 -7.77
N ALA A 30 -22.67 -16.71 -7.88
CA ALA A 30 -22.46 -15.27 -8.00
C ALA A 30 -21.04 -14.89 -7.55
N ALA A 31 -20.14 -14.74 -8.52
CA ALA A 31 -18.72 -14.63 -8.30
C ALA A 31 -18.47 -13.52 -7.28
N SER A 32 -18.07 -13.86 -6.06
CA SER A 32 -17.67 -12.86 -5.09
C SER A 32 -16.35 -12.28 -5.59
N VAL A 33 -16.45 -11.19 -6.33
CA VAL A 33 -15.32 -10.46 -6.89
C VAL A 33 -14.45 -10.00 -5.72
N ARG A 34 -13.21 -10.47 -5.66
CA ARG A 34 -12.28 -10.19 -4.57
C ARG A 34 -11.08 -9.39 -5.06
N TYR A 35 -10.63 -8.45 -4.25
CA TYR A 35 -9.56 -7.53 -4.60
C TYR A 35 -8.40 -7.60 -3.61
N ARG A 36 -7.19 -7.46 -4.13
CA ARG A 36 -5.97 -7.13 -3.38
C ARG A 36 -5.48 -5.76 -3.82
N CYS A 37 -4.76 -5.09 -2.93
CA CYS A 37 -4.10 -3.85 -3.28
C CYS A 37 -2.59 -4.02 -3.21
N ALA A 38 -1.88 -3.72 -4.30
CA ALA A 38 -0.43 -3.56 -4.29
C ALA A 38 -0.09 -2.07 -4.11
N VAL A 39 0.77 -1.79 -3.14
CA VAL A 39 1.22 -0.45 -2.77
C VAL A 39 2.71 -0.34 -3.06
N ARG A 40 3.11 0.72 -3.76
CA ARG A 40 4.52 1.07 -3.98
C ARG A 40 4.75 2.51 -3.54
N ILE A 41 5.83 2.75 -2.79
CA ILE A 41 6.18 4.06 -2.25
C ILE A 41 7.57 4.45 -2.75
N ARG A 42 7.69 5.65 -3.31
CA ARG A 42 8.94 6.23 -3.80
C ARG A 42 9.06 7.66 -3.30
N GLN A 43 10.25 8.15 -3.01
CA GLN A 43 10.45 9.57 -2.72
C GLN A 43 10.48 10.36 -4.05
N CYS A 44 9.76 11.49 -4.15
CA CYS A 44 9.52 12.21 -5.40
C CYS A 44 10.80 12.60 -6.12
N ASP A 45 11.84 12.97 -5.36
CA ASP A 45 13.13 13.44 -5.87
C ASP A 45 14.21 12.35 -5.85
N SER A 46 13.79 11.10 -5.67
CA SER A 46 14.67 9.94 -5.61
C SER A 46 14.31 8.94 -6.70
N GLY A 47 15.35 8.42 -7.35
CA GLY A 47 15.21 7.22 -8.18
C GLY A 47 15.00 5.95 -7.35
N PHE A 48 15.19 6.01 -6.03
CA PHE A 48 15.11 4.85 -5.15
C PHE A 48 13.67 4.57 -4.70
N LEU A 49 13.25 3.32 -4.89
CA LEU A 49 11.99 2.80 -4.38
C LEU A 49 12.15 2.48 -2.89
N LEU A 50 11.24 3.00 -2.06
CA LEU A 50 11.34 2.91 -0.61
C LEU A 50 10.66 1.66 -0.06
N ASP A 51 9.48 1.31 -0.60
CA ASP A 51 8.73 0.13 -0.15
C ASP A 51 7.79 -0.39 -1.24
N ALA A 52 7.55 -1.70 -1.24
CA ALA A 52 6.57 -2.37 -2.08
C ALA A 52 5.93 -3.52 -1.30
N PHE A 53 4.62 -3.48 -1.12
CA PHE A 53 3.88 -4.49 -0.35
C PHE A 53 2.44 -4.64 -0.85
N THR A 54 1.79 -5.72 -0.45
CA THR A 54 0.37 -5.94 -0.71
C THR A 54 -0.43 -5.81 0.57
N THR A 55 -1.64 -5.27 0.48
CA THR A 55 -2.56 -5.16 1.61
C THR A 55 -3.81 -6.00 1.39
N GLU A 56 -4.35 -6.48 2.51
CA GLU A 56 -5.58 -7.28 2.64
C GLU A 56 -6.33 -6.78 3.87
N TYR A 57 -7.63 -7.03 3.95
CA TYR A 57 -8.45 -6.81 5.13
C TYR A 57 -7.99 -7.71 6.29
N SER A 58 -8.17 -7.22 7.52
CA SER A 58 -7.91 -7.87 8.82
C SER A 58 -7.20 -9.23 8.74
N GLY A 59 -5.86 -9.20 8.60
CA GLY A 59 -5.02 -10.38 8.83
C GLY A 59 -5.03 -11.48 7.75
N MET A 60 -5.37 -11.15 6.49
CA MET A 60 -5.10 -11.90 5.23
C MET A 60 -6.33 -12.10 4.31
N GLN A 61 -7.45 -11.42 4.57
CA GLN A 61 -8.62 -11.56 3.70
C GLN A 61 -8.62 -10.54 2.56
N PRO A 62 -8.80 -10.95 1.30
CA PRO A 62 -9.03 -10.02 0.21
C PRO A 62 -10.26 -9.13 0.43
N PHE A 63 -10.21 -7.92 -0.11
CA PHE A 63 -11.33 -6.97 -0.12
C PHE A 63 -12.45 -7.47 -1.03
N THR A 64 -13.69 -7.11 -0.72
CA THR A 64 -14.85 -7.40 -1.58
C THR A 64 -15.17 -6.26 -2.53
N ASP A 65 -14.59 -5.08 -2.31
CA ASP A 65 -14.76 -3.89 -3.13
C ASP A 65 -13.41 -3.29 -3.57
N GLU A 66 -13.37 -2.79 -4.81
CA GLU A 66 -12.15 -2.19 -5.37
C GLU A 66 -11.79 -0.87 -4.67
N SER A 67 -12.79 -0.06 -4.34
CA SER A 67 -12.59 1.24 -3.69
C SER A 67 -12.10 1.06 -2.26
N GLU A 68 -12.60 0.06 -1.54
CA GLU A 68 -12.09 -0.32 -0.22
C GLU A 68 -10.61 -0.74 -0.28
N ALA A 69 -10.25 -1.58 -1.26
CA ALA A 69 -8.86 -2.01 -1.45
C ALA A 69 -7.92 -0.81 -1.68
N VAL A 70 -8.35 0.14 -2.51
CA VAL A 70 -7.60 1.37 -2.80
C VAL A 70 -7.51 2.28 -1.58
N LEU A 71 -8.62 2.49 -0.86
CA LEU A 71 -8.67 3.34 0.34
C LEU A 71 -7.73 2.80 1.43
N TYR A 72 -7.80 1.49 1.67
CA TYR A 72 -6.96 0.83 2.66
C TYR A 72 -5.48 0.85 2.26
N GLY A 73 -5.18 0.67 0.97
CA GLY A 73 -3.84 0.84 0.43
C GLY A 73 -3.27 2.24 0.68
N GLY A 74 -4.10 3.27 0.56
CA GLY A 74 -3.74 4.66 0.86
C GLY A 74 -3.41 4.88 2.33
N TYR A 75 -4.27 4.38 3.23
CA TYR A 75 -4.05 4.45 4.67
C TYR A 75 -2.77 3.71 5.10
N ALA A 76 -2.54 2.51 4.56
CA ALA A 76 -1.34 1.73 4.84
C ALA A 76 -0.06 2.43 4.34
N ALA A 77 -0.12 3.07 3.17
CA ALA A 77 0.99 3.85 2.64
C ALA A 77 1.33 5.05 3.54
N GLU A 78 0.32 5.81 3.96
CA GLU A 78 0.49 6.96 4.85
C GLU A 78 1.08 6.54 6.20
N TRP A 79 0.54 5.48 6.81
CA TRP A 79 1.08 4.95 8.06
C TRP A 79 2.55 4.53 7.92
N ARG A 80 2.91 3.91 6.79
CA ARG A 80 4.27 3.46 6.50
C ARG A 80 5.24 4.63 6.32
N ILE A 81 4.83 5.66 5.58
CA ILE A 81 5.59 6.91 5.41
C ILE A 81 5.81 7.59 6.76
N ASN A 82 4.73 7.81 7.53
CA ASN A 82 4.83 8.44 8.85
C ASN A 82 5.73 7.65 9.80
N SER A 83 5.65 6.32 9.80
CA SER A 83 6.52 5.47 10.61
C SER A 83 8.00 5.58 10.21
N ARG A 84 8.29 5.64 8.90
CA ARG A 84 9.65 5.81 8.37
C ARG A 84 10.22 7.21 8.67
N CYS A 85 9.42 8.26 8.50
CA CYS A 85 9.79 9.63 8.83
C CYS A 85 10.06 9.77 10.34
N ALA A 86 9.20 9.18 11.20
CA ALA A 86 9.39 9.20 12.64
C ALA A 86 10.66 8.45 13.08
N MET A 87 10.97 7.32 12.46
CA MET A 87 12.25 6.61 12.71
C MET A 87 13.46 7.44 12.26
N SER A 88 13.37 8.12 11.12
CA SER A 88 14.47 8.95 10.60
C SER A 88 14.73 10.17 11.49
N ALA A 89 13.67 10.84 11.95
CA ALA A 89 13.78 11.97 12.89
C ALA A 89 14.45 11.55 14.21
N ARG A 90 14.05 10.40 14.78
CA ARG A 90 14.68 9.86 16.01
C ARG A 90 16.14 9.50 15.82
N HIS A 91 16.52 9.04 14.62
CA HIS A 91 17.91 8.70 14.31
C HIS A 91 18.79 9.94 14.15
N LEU A 92 18.25 11.02 13.59
CA LEU A 92 18.90 12.34 13.54
C LEU A 92 19.05 12.93 14.95
N ASP A 93 18.00 12.93 15.77
CA ASP A 93 18.07 13.42 17.15
C ASP A 93 19.10 12.65 17.98
N LEU A 94 19.24 11.33 17.78
CA LEU A 94 20.26 10.52 18.45
C LEU A 94 21.67 10.79 17.93
N ALA A 95 21.85 11.06 16.64
CA ALA A 95 23.16 11.40 16.09
C ALA A 95 23.64 12.77 16.58
N ASP A 96 22.73 13.75 16.67
CA ASP A 96 23.02 15.08 17.19
C ASP A 96 23.21 15.08 18.72
N ALA A 97 22.54 14.19 19.46
CA ALA A 97 22.70 14.08 20.91
C ALA A 97 24.00 13.39 21.37
N VAL A 98 24.74 12.75 20.44
CA VAL A 98 25.98 12.00 20.73
C VAL A 98 27.24 12.77 20.27
N CYS A 99 27.06 13.94 19.64
CA CYS A 99 28.15 14.88 19.28
C CYS A 99 28.32 15.97 20.35
#